data_AF-A0A525I6E2-F1
#
_entry.id   AF-A0A525I6E2-F1
#
_cell.length_a   1.000
_cell.length_b   1.000
_cell.length_c   1.000
_cell.angle_alpha   90.00
_cell.angle_beta   90.00
_cell.angle_gamma   90.00
#
_symmetry.space_group_name_H-M   'P 1'
#
loop_
_entity.id
_entity.type
_entity.pdbx_description
1 polymer ?
#
loop_
_entity_poly.entity_id
_entity_poly.type
_entity_poly.pdbx_seq_one_letter_code
_entity_poly.pdbx_strand_id
1 'polypeptide(L)'
;MASGLSPAELPFLSALADSVQPGDRELWLRVAADYLAVDSGPSAHRDATIKAAIDALRASDEATRAAFARRLAPHAAASDALAALAALGGEAALIVLGEGATLSRERVSAAAKGEPSAAQAAAQRADLDARLITALIERDEIDVTLTLARNAEAPIDAAQFTALARRAEERRIEKGDKRLIEALLARQPARIEQAALFFEADAAQRAHIVAAAQRAILGRRYPAALSPDAANVTARLERCALEGDWRRFDLALAAEFGCEDSAAARISADPGGEPLAVALAALGAPADASVRILAARDLQEGRDYRRIAALARLKDALNPAAARLVMAAMIGASMEKQVREKQARHRPQFDQTAEAAPSRPSTSGRRGEADPAIQRRRRAFALTSGRRLGDERA
;
A
#
# COMPACT_ATOMS: atom_id res chain seq x y z
N MET A 1 -38.14 10.66 27.88
CA MET A 1 -36.75 10.21 28.07
C MET A 1 -36.73 9.45 29.38
N ALA A 2 -36.55 8.13 29.34
CA ALA A 2 -36.55 7.33 30.56
C ALA A 2 -35.27 7.65 31.33
N SER A 3 -35.41 8.24 32.51
CA SER A 3 -34.34 8.39 33.49
C SER A 3 -33.93 6.98 33.94
N GLY A 4 -33.03 6.35 33.20
CA GLY A 4 -32.49 5.05 33.55
C GLY A 4 -31.63 5.18 34.79
N LEU A 5 -31.90 4.34 35.80
CA LEU A 5 -31.06 4.23 37.00
C LEU A 5 -29.66 3.75 36.60
N SER A 6 -28.61 4.40 37.10
CA SER A 6 -27.25 3.93 36.84
C SER A 6 -26.86 2.76 37.73
N PRO A 7 -25.89 1.93 37.30
CA PRO A 7 -25.35 0.86 38.14
C PRO A 7 -24.77 1.35 39.47
N ALA A 8 -24.27 2.59 39.52
CA ALA A 8 -23.72 3.20 40.74
C ALA A 8 -24.80 3.58 41.77
N GLU A 9 -26.06 3.72 41.36
CA GLU A 9 -27.17 4.15 42.24
C GLU A 9 -27.99 2.99 42.78
N LEU A 10 -27.85 1.82 42.18
CA LEU A 10 -28.49 0.60 42.65
C LEU A 10 -27.69 0.06 43.83
N PRO A 11 -28.22 0.08 45.08
CA PRO A 11 -27.42 -0.23 46.27
C PRO A 11 -26.77 -1.61 46.22
N PHE A 12 -27.47 -2.60 45.65
CA PHE A 12 -26.93 -3.94 45.45
C PHE A 12 -25.72 -3.96 44.51
N LEU A 13 -25.76 -3.20 43.41
CA LEU A 13 -24.64 -3.11 42.47
C LEU A 13 -23.49 -2.31 43.05
N SER A 14 -23.76 -1.18 43.72
CA SER A 14 -22.71 -0.42 44.41
C SER A 14 -21.96 -1.27 45.44
N ALA A 15 -22.67 -2.15 46.18
CA ALA A 15 -22.04 -3.06 47.12
C ALA A 15 -21.08 -4.07 46.46
N LEU A 16 -21.33 -4.46 45.20
CA LEU A 16 -20.42 -5.33 44.44
C LEU A 16 -19.14 -4.60 44.03
N ALA A 17 -19.21 -3.30 43.73
CA ALA A 17 -18.04 -2.48 43.39
C ALA A 17 -17.03 -2.40 44.55
N ASP A 18 -17.56 -2.30 45.78
CA ASP A 18 -16.79 -2.21 47.02
C ASP A 18 -16.47 -3.57 47.65
N SER A 19 -16.95 -4.67 47.06
CA SER A 19 -16.74 -6.02 47.60
C SER A 19 -15.25 -6.36 47.67
N VAL A 20 -14.85 -7.03 48.75
CA VAL A 20 -13.48 -7.56 48.91
C VAL A 20 -13.22 -8.69 47.92
N GLN A 21 -14.26 -9.43 47.52
CA GLN A 21 -14.14 -10.55 46.60
C GLN A 21 -13.89 -10.06 45.16
N PRO A 22 -12.80 -10.48 44.49
CA PRO A 22 -12.49 -10.05 43.13
C PRO A 22 -13.60 -10.33 42.12
N GLY A 23 -14.28 -11.48 42.22
CA GLY A 23 -15.35 -11.87 41.31
C GLY A 23 -16.57 -10.95 41.34
N ASP A 24 -16.89 -10.38 42.50
CA ASP A 24 -17.98 -9.41 42.63
C ASP A 24 -17.65 -8.10 41.92
N ARG A 25 -16.40 -7.62 42.07
CA ARG A 25 -15.91 -6.42 41.38
C ARG A 25 -15.87 -6.62 39.87
N GLU A 26 -15.43 -7.78 39.41
CA GLU A 26 -15.44 -8.14 37.97
C GLU A 26 -16.85 -8.15 37.39
N LEU A 27 -17.82 -8.73 38.12
CA LEU A 27 -19.22 -8.74 37.71
C LEU A 27 -19.76 -7.31 37.59
N TRP A 28 -19.49 -6.48 38.59
CA TRP A 28 -19.92 -5.10 38.58
C TRP A 28 -19.26 -4.29 37.46
N LEU A 29 -17.96 -4.44 37.24
CA LEU A 29 -17.22 -3.80 36.14
C LEU A 29 -17.79 -4.21 34.77
N ARG A 30 -18.25 -5.45 34.61
CA ARG A 30 -18.93 -5.88 33.39
C ARG A 30 -20.22 -5.10 33.14
N VAL A 31 -21.05 -4.94 34.17
CA VAL A 31 -22.30 -4.17 34.11
C VAL A 31 -22.02 -2.69 33.84
N ALA A 32 -21.03 -2.11 34.53
CA ALA A 32 -20.61 -0.73 34.33
C ALA A 32 -20.12 -0.50 32.90
N ALA A 33 -19.33 -1.42 32.33
CA ALA A 33 -18.87 -1.33 30.95
C ALA A 33 -20.03 -1.32 29.95
N ASP A 34 -21.02 -2.19 30.13
CA ASP A 34 -22.21 -2.24 29.25
C ASP A 34 -23.03 -0.96 29.34
N TYR A 35 -23.23 -0.43 30.55
CA TYR A 35 -23.91 0.84 30.74
C TYR A 35 -23.16 1.99 30.04
N LEU A 36 -21.84 2.08 30.23
CA LEU A 36 -21.01 3.14 29.63
C LEU A 36 -20.89 3.04 28.10
N ALA A 37 -21.02 1.84 27.56
CA ALA A 37 -21.01 1.57 26.13
C ALA A 37 -22.31 2.00 25.42
N VAL A 38 -23.45 1.95 26.12
CA VAL A 38 -24.78 2.29 25.57
C VAL A 38 -25.14 3.76 25.82
N ASP A 39 -24.95 4.24 27.06
CA ASP A 39 -25.27 5.61 27.40
C ASP A 39 -24.19 6.55 26.85
N SER A 40 -24.60 7.58 26.11
CA SER A 40 -23.72 8.58 25.47
C SER A 40 -24.02 10.01 25.93
N GLY A 41 -25.02 10.19 26.79
CA GLY A 41 -25.41 11.50 27.30
C GLY A 41 -24.53 11.95 28.47
N PRO A 42 -24.19 13.25 28.56
CA PRO A 42 -23.65 13.80 29.80
C PRO A 42 -24.72 13.71 30.88
N SER A 43 -24.46 12.93 31.93
CA SER A 43 -25.35 12.77 33.08
C SER A 43 -24.52 12.60 34.35
N ALA A 44 -25.02 13.13 35.47
CA ALA A 44 -24.35 12.94 36.76
C ALA A 44 -24.22 11.44 37.11
N HIS A 45 -25.18 10.63 36.66
CA HIS A 45 -25.20 9.18 36.80
C HIS A 45 -24.05 8.49 36.05
N ARG A 46 -23.75 8.96 34.85
CA ARG A 46 -22.59 8.51 34.07
C ARG A 46 -21.29 8.86 34.77
N ASP A 47 -21.12 10.10 35.19
CA ASP A 47 -19.89 10.55 35.88
C ASP A 47 -19.65 9.77 37.17
N ALA A 48 -20.71 9.49 37.93
CA ALA A 48 -20.65 8.65 39.12
C ALA A 48 -20.23 7.21 38.79
N THR A 49 -20.78 6.63 37.71
CA THR A 49 -20.43 5.29 37.24
C THR A 49 -18.97 5.22 36.77
N ILE A 50 -18.48 6.22 36.04
CA ILE A 50 -17.08 6.32 35.62
C ILE A 50 -16.18 6.38 36.85
N LYS A 51 -16.50 7.25 37.82
CA LYS A 51 -15.71 7.39 39.04
C LYS A 51 -15.63 6.06 39.81
N ALA A 52 -16.77 5.43 40.07
CA ALA A 52 -16.83 4.13 40.74
C ALA A 52 -16.06 3.05 39.95
N ALA A 53 -16.10 3.09 38.61
CA ALA A 53 -15.39 2.15 37.77
C ALA A 53 -13.89 2.27 37.95
N ILE A 54 -13.39 3.51 37.92
CA ILE A 54 -11.97 3.79 38.10
C ILE A 54 -11.49 3.40 39.51
N ASP A 55 -12.29 3.64 40.54
CA ASP A 55 -11.95 3.24 41.91
C ASP A 55 -11.88 1.71 42.06
N ALA A 56 -12.86 0.97 41.52
CA ALA A 56 -12.85 -0.50 41.49
C ALA A 56 -11.65 -1.06 40.68
N LEU A 57 -11.30 -0.42 39.56
CA LEU A 57 -10.17 -0.81 38.71
C LEU A 57 -8.81 -0.60 39.39
N ARG A 58 -8.66 0.42 40.24
CA ARG A 58 -7.42 0.64 41.02
C ARG A 58 -7.18 -0.50 42.02
N ALA A 59 -8.24 -1.09 42.56
CA ALA A 59 -8.18 -2.24 43.47
C ALA A 59 -8.17 -3.60 42.75
N SER A 60 -8.22 -3.60 41.41
CA SER A 60 -8.26 -4.82 40.59
C SER A 60 -6.90 -5.11 39.96
N ASP A 61 -6.70 -6.38 39.57
CA ASP A 61 -5.48 -6.80 38.88
C ASP A 61 -5.42 -6.29 37.42
N GLU A 62 -4.26 -6.48 36.80
CA GLU A 62 -4.01 -6.01 35.42
C GLU A 62 -4.90 -6.71 34.39
N ALA A 63 -5.18 -8.00 34.56
CA ALA A 63 -6.04 -8.77 33.66
C ALA A 63 -7.48 -8.25 33.65
N THR A 64 -8.02 -7.90 34.82
CA THR A 64 -9.35 -7.29 34.96
C THR A 64 -9.40 -5.92 34.31
N ARG A 65 -8.37 -5.08 34.52
CA ARG A 65 -8.28 -3.77 33.87
C ARG A 65 -8.22 -3.88 32.35
N ALA A 66 -7.44 -4.82 31.83
CA ALA A 66 -7.32 -5.08 30.41
C ALA A 66 -8.65 -5.56 29.80
N ALA A 67 -9.35 -6.49 30.48
CA ALA A 67 -10.66 -6.98 30.02
C ALA A 67 -11.70 -5.85 29.96
N PHE A 68 -11.73 -4.97 30.96
CA PHE A 68 -12.61 -3.80 30.98
C PHE A 68 -12.27 -2.82 29.86
N ALA A 69 -10.98 -2.53 29.62
CA ALA A 69 -10.52 -1.66 28.54
C ALA A 69 -10.94 -2.18 27.16
N ARG A 70 -10.74 -3.47 26.85
CA ARG A 70 -11.14 -4.07 25.55
C ARG A 70 -12.64 -3.97 25.32
N ARG A 71 -13.44 -4.09 26.38
CA ARG A 71 -14.90 -3.97 26.28
C ARG A 71 -15.35 -2.55 25.94
N LEU A 72 -14.66 -1.53 26.47
CA LEU A 72 -15.02 -0.13 26.22
C LEU A 72 -14.39 0.47 24.97
N ALA A 73 -13.21 0.00 24.54
CA ALA A 73 -12.44 0.63 23.48
C ALA A 73 -13.21 0.88 22.16
N PRO A 74 -14.09 -0.02 21.68
CA PRO A 74 -14.87 0.21 20.46
C PRO A 74 -15.94 1.31 20.59
N HIS A 75 -16.30 1.74 21.81
CA HIS A 75 -17.45 2.58 22.06
C HIS A 75 -17.06 4.04 22.26
N ALA A 76 -17.32 4.87 21.23
CA ALA A 76 -17.07 6.32 21.27
C ALA A 76 -17.77 7.04 22.45
N ALA A 77 -18.92 6.52 22.88
CA ALA A 77 -19.64 7.01 24.05
C ALA A 77 -18.76 7.00 25.31
N ALA A 78 -17.88 6.00 25.47
CA ALA A 78 -17.04 5.78 26.65
C ALA A 78 -15.75 6.62 26.68
N SER A 79 -15.65 7.68 25.87
CA SER A 79 -14.44 8.50 25.74
C SER A 79 -13.83 8.97 27.07
N ASP A 80 -14.66 9.44 28.02
CA ASP A 80 -14.20 9.89 29.35
C ASP A 80 -13.65 8.75 30.21
N ALA A 81 -14.33 7.59 30.21
CA ALA A 81 -13.86 6.38 30.88
C ALA A 81 -12.55 5.87 30.27
N LEU A 82 -12.43 5.89 28.95
CA LEU A 82 -11.20 5.53 28.24
C LEU A 82 -10.05 6.49 28.59
N ALA A 83 -10.32 7.80 28.68
CA ALA A 83 -9.33 8.78 29.10
C ALA A 83 -8.84 8.53 30.53
N ALA A 84 -9.73 8.15 31.45
CA ALA A 84 -9.38 7.81 32.83
C ALA A 84 -8.62 6.48 32.93
N LEU A 85 -9.00 5.46 32.15
CA LEU A 85 -8.26 4.19 32.01
C LEU A 85 -6.85 4.42 31.49
N ALA A 86 -6.68 5.25 30.46
CA ALA A 86 -5.38 5.59 29.92
C ALA A 86 -4.46 6.25 30.97
N ALA A 87 -5.02 7.02 31.89
CA ALA A 87 -4.28 7.65 32.98
C ALA A 87 -3.82 6.66 34.08
N LEU A 88 -4.44 5.48 34.18
CA LEU A 88 -4.00 4.42 35.12
C LEU A 88 -2.72 3.71 34.65
N GLY A 89 -2.36 3.81 33.36
CA GLY A 89 -1.19 3.15 32.80
C GLY A 89 -1.34 1.63 32.62
N GLY A 90 -0.22 0.96 32.39
CA GLY A 90 -0.16 -0.50 32.22
C GLY A 90 -0.81 -1.01 30.92
N GLU A 91 -1.14 -2.31 30.88
CA GLU A 91 -1.75 -2.95 29.71
C GLU A 91 -3.07 -2.29 29.29
N ALA A 92 -3.91 -1.89 30.24
CA ALA A 92 -5.17 -1.23 29.96
C ALA A 92 -4.99 0.07 29.16
N ALA A 93 -3.98 0.88 29.49
CA ALA A 93 -3.68 2.10 28.74
C ALA A 93 -3.22 1.80 27.31
N LEU A 94 -2.46 0.72 27.10
CA LEU A 94 -2.04 0.28 25.77
C LEU A 94 -3.23 -0.20 24.92
N ILE A 95 -4.17 -0.93 25.52
CA ILE A 95 -5.41 -1.34 24.84
C ILE A 95 -6.24 -0.13 24.44
N VAL A 96 -6.45 0.82 25.36
CA VAL A 96 -7.16 2.08 25.06
C VAL A 96 -6.47 2.83 23.92
N LEU A 97 -5.14 2.86 23.92
CA LEU A 97 -4.37 3.52 22.88
C LEU A 97 -4.52 2.85 21.51
N GLY A 98 -4.48 1.52 21.44
CA GLY A 98 -4.56 0.78 20.17
C GLY A 98 -5.96 0.63 19.60
N GLU A 99 -6.98 0.52 20.46
CA GLU A 99 -8.35 0.18 20.04
C GLU A 99 -9.35 1.31 20.28
N GLY A 100 -9.00 2.33 21.08
CA GLY A 100 -9.93 3.37 21.51
C GLY A 100 -10.43 4.24 20.36
N ALA A 101 -11.75 4.25 20.13
CA ALA A 101 -12.38 4.96 19.01
C ALA A 101 -12.24 6.51 19.07
N THR A 102 -11.98 7.10 20.24
CA THR A 102 -12.11 8.55 20.47
C THR A 102 -10.93 9.16 21.24
N LEU A 103 -9.71 8.73 20.97
CA LEU A 103 -8.53 9.40 21.54
C LEU A 103 -8.17 10.66 20.76
N SER A 104 -7.69 11.68 21.46
CA SER A 104 -7.19 12.89 20.81
C SER A 104 -5.96 12.56 19.98
N ARG A 105 -5.85 13.19 18.81
CA ARG A 105 -4.72 12.99 17.89
C ARG A 105 -3.37 13.32 18.53
N GLU A 106 -3.34 14.30 19.43
CA GLU A 106 -2.14 14.66 20.19
C GLU A 106 -1.66 13.52 21.08
N ARG A 107 -2.57 12.81 21.75
CA ARG A 107 -2.23 11.65 22.59
C ARG A 107 -1.68 10.50 21.75
N VAL A 108 -2.32 10.19 20.62
CA VAL A 108 -1.83 9.16 19.70
C VAL A 108 -0.45 9.54 19.14
N SER A 109 -0.26 10.81 18.76
CA SER A 109 1.04 11.29 18.30
C SER A 109 2.12 11.27 19.37
N ALA A 110 1.79 11.58 20.62
CA ALA A 110 2.73 11.50 21.75
C ALA A 110 3.13 10.04 21.98
N ALA A 111 2.16 9.12 21.95
CA ALA A 111 2.43 7.70 22.13
C ALA A 111 3.27 7.09 21.00
N ALA A 112 3.00 7.45 19.74
CA ALA A 112 3.80 7.03 18.59
C ALA A 112 5.29 7.43 18.72
N LYS A 113 5.57 8.54 19.40
CA LYS A 113 6.93 9.06 19.64
C LYS A 113 7.52 8.64 20.98
N GLY A 114 6.71 8.09 21.87
CA GLY A 114 7.10 7.73 23.23
C GLY A 114 7.74 6.35 23.33
N GLU A 115 7.41 5.66 24.42
CA GLU A 115 7.89 4.31 24.73
C GLU A 115 7.52 3.29 23.65
N PRO A 116 8.35 2.25 23.41
CA PRO A 116 8.11 1.25 22.36
C PRO A 116 6.75 0.56 22.45
N SER A 117 6.29 0.21 23.65
CA SER A 117 4.99 -0.43 23.86
C SER A 117 3.82 0.49 23.48
N ALA A 118 3.93 1.78 23.79
CA ALA A 118 2.95 2.79 23.40
C ALA A 118 2.97 3.03 21.88
N ALA A 119 4.15 3.11 21.26
CA ALA A 119 4.26 3.21 19.81
C ALA A 119 3.68 1.98 19.09
N GLN A 120 3.91 0.79 19.64
CA GLN A 120 3.34 -0.45 19.11
C GLN A 120 1.82 -0.46 19.22
N ALA A 121 1.26 -0.06 20.36
CA ALA A 121 -0.19 0.09 20.51
C ALA A 121 -0.76 1.13 19.53
N ALA A 122 -0.11 2.29 19.38
CA ALA A 122 -0.52 3.29 18.38
C ALA A 122 -0.52 2.71 16.95
N ALA A 123 0.44 1.84 16.61
CA ALA A 123 0.50 1.18 15.29
C ALA A 123 -0.66 0.22 15.00
N GLN A 124 -1.44 -0.21 16.01
CA GLN A 124 -2.62 -1.08 15.83
C GLN A 124 -3.87 -0.31 15.41
N ARG A 125 -3.86 1.03 15.54
CA ARG A 125 -5.04 1.85 15.29
C ARG A 125 -5.48 1.83 13.83
N ALA A 126 -6.79 1.83 13.60
CA ALA A 126 -7.38 1.91 12.25
C ALA A 126 -7.38 3.33 11.67
N ASP A 127 -7.37 4.37 12.52
CA ASP A 127 -7.46 5.79 12.14
C ASP A 127 -6.09 6.47 11.97
N LEU A 128 -5.06 5.69 11.62
CA LEU A 128 -3.71 6.22 11.40
C LEU A 128 -3.65 7.12 10.17
N ASP A 129 -3.14 8.33 10.36
CA ASP A 129 -2.83 9.24 9.26
C ASP A 129 -1.41 9.06 8.71
N ALA A 130 -1.14 9.62 7.53
CA ALA A 130 0.15 9.49 6.87
C ALA A 130 1.34 10.01 7.71
N ARG A 131 1.16 11.06 8.53
CA ARG A 131 2.24 11.59 9.37
C ARG A 131 2.57 10.64 10.52
N LEU A 132 1.56 10.05 11.14
CA LEU A 132 1.74 9.04 12.19
C LEU A 132 2.40 7.77 11.64
N ILE A 133 1.95 7.30 10.48
CA ILE A 133 2.56 6.14 9.81
C ILE A 133 4.04 6.42 9.52
N THR A 134 4.38 7.58 8.96
CA THR A 134 5.79 7.96 8.74
C THR A 134 6.59 8.00 10.04
N ALA A 135 6.05 8.60 11.11
CA ALA A 135 6.72 8.64 12.41
C ALA A 135 6.98 7.22 12.97
N LEU A 136 6.01 6.30 12.83
CA LEU A 136 6.15 4.90 13.24
C LEU A 136 7.15 4.13 12.35
N ILE A 137 7.23 4.46 11.06
CA ILE A 137 8.22 3.89 10.13
C ILE A 137 9.62 4.42 10.41
N GLU A 138 9.80 5.63 10.94
CA GLU A 138 11.13 6.15 11.23
C GLU A 138 11.79 5.48 12.45
N ARG A 139 10.98 4.87 13.32
CA ARG A 139 11.41 4.15 14.51
C ARG A 139 12.24 2.90 14.22
N ASP A 140 13.20 2.57 15.08
CA ASP A 140 14.08 1.39 14.89
C ASP A 140 13.52 0.09 15.47
N GLU A 141 12.47 0.15 16.29
CA GLU A 141 11.90 -1.03 16.93
C GLU A 141 11.12 -1.91 15.93
N ILE A 142 11.53 -3.16 15.82
CA ILE A 142 10.94 -4.12 14.88
C ILE A 142 9.46 -4.38 15.19
N ASP A 143 9.11 -4.51 16.47
CA ASP A 143 7.74 -4.84 16.87
C ASP A 143 6.75 -3.76 16.46
N VAL A 144 7.16 -2.48 16.49
CA VAL A 144 6.34 -1.36 16.00
C VAL A 144 6.10 -1.48 14.49
N THR A 145 7.18 -1.66 13.71
CA THR A 145 7.05 -1.79 12.24
C THR A 145 6.30 -3.06 11.82
N LEU A 146 6.47 -4.16 12.56
CA LEU A 146 5.77 -5.43 12.30
C LEU A 146 4.28 -5.30 12.62
N THR A 147 3.93 -4.66 13.74
CA THR A 147 2.55 -4.36 14.09
C THR A 147 1.90 -3.45 13.04
N LEU A 148 2.59 -2.39 12.59
CA LEU A 148 2.12 -1.52 11.51
C LEU A 148 1.92 -2.29 10.19
N ALA A 149 2.87 -3.16 9.82
CA ALA A 149 2.78 -3.96 8.61
C ALA A 149 1.62 -4.98 8.64
N ARG A 150 1.29 -5.52 9.82
CA ARG A 150 0.15 -6.44 10.02
C ARG A 150 -1.20 -5.73 10.13
N ASN A 151 -1.21 -4.44 10.44
CA ASN A 151 -2.43 -3.66 10.53
C ASN A 151 -3.02 -3.42 9.12
N ALA A 152 -4.00 -4.25 8.75
CA ALA A 152 -4.66 -4.19 7.44
C ALA A 152 -5.40 -2.86 7.19
N GLU A 153 -5.90 -2.23 8.26
CA GLU A 153 -6.65 -0.97 8.21
C GLU A 153 -5.73 0.25 8.05
N ALA A 154 -4.44 0.14 8.40
CA ALA A 154 -3.50 1.24 8.25
C ALA A 154 -3.34 1.65 6.77
N PRO A 155 -3.63 2.92 6.41
CA PRO A 155 -3.53 3.40 5.03
C PRO A 155 -2.06 3.70 4.66
N ILE A 156 -1.28 2.64 4.44
CA ILE A 156 0.12 2.74 4.01
C ILE A 156 0.16 3.15 2.52
N ASP A 157 0.74 4.32 2.22
CA ASP A 157 0.93 4.78 0.85
C ASP A 157 2.13 4.09 0.16
N ALA A 158 2.37 4.43 -1.11
CA ALA A 158 3.44 3.80 -1.88
C ALA A 158 4.85 4.10 -1.33
N ALA A 159 5.11 5.35 -0.92
CA ALA A 159 6.41 5.77 -0.40
C ALA A 159 6.70 5.11 0.96
N GLN A 160 5.68 5.04 1.81
CA GLN A 160 5.73 4.36 3.10
C GLN A 160 5.95 2.86 2.94
N PHE A 161 5.27 2.23 1.98
CA PHE A 161 5.50 0.81 1.66
C PHE A 161 6.94 0.58 1.18
N THR A 162 7.45 1.43 0.28
CA THR A 162 8.84 1.33 -0.17
C THR A 162 9.84 1.47 0.99
N ALA A 163 9.60 2.39 1.92
CA ALA A 163 10.44 2.54 3.11
C ALA A 163 10.44 1.29 4.00
N LEU A 164 9.26 0.69 4.23
CA LEU A 164 9.12 -0.57 4.97
C LEU A 164 9.80 -1.74 4.25
N ALA A 165 9.60 -1.88 2.94
CA ALA A 165 10.20 -2.94 2.15
C ALA A 165 11.74 -2.86 2.15
N ARG A 166 12.30 -1.63 2.01
CA ARG A 166 13.75 -1.41 2.11
C ARG A 166 14.28 -1.85 3.48
N ARG A 167 13.63 -1.43 4.56
CA ARG A 167 14.04 -1.83 5.92
C ARG A 167 13.92 -3.34 6.15
N ALA A 168 12.89 -3.96 5.58
CA ALA A 168 12.69 -5.40 5.66
C ALA A 168 13.87 -6.15 4.98
N GLU A 169 14.32 -5.67 3.83
CA GLU A 169 15.48 -6.22 3.12
C GLU A 169 16.79 -5.99 3.89
N GLU A 170 17.03 -4.78 4.42
CA GLU A 170 18.19 -4.46 5.26
C GLU A 170 18.29 -5.43 6.45
N ARG A 171 17.18 -5.65 7.17
CA ARG A 171 17.12 -6.59 8.30
C ARG A 171 17.29 -8.05 7.90
N ARG A 172 16.76 -8.46 6.75
CA ARG A 172 16.98 -9.80 6.21
C ARG A 172 18.46 -10.03 5.94
N ILE A 173 19.15 -9.07 5.33
CA ILE A 173 20.58 -9.16 5.00
C ILE A 173 21.43 -9.16 6.27
N GLU A 174 21.18 -8.22 7.19
CA GLU A 174 22.01 -8.05 8.39
C GLU A 174 21.75 -9.12 9.47
N LYS A 175 20.49 -9.52 9.65
CA LYS A 175 20.04 -10.33 10.81
C LYS A 175 19.33 -11.63 10.41
N GLY A 176 19.07 -11.85 9.13
CA GLY A 176 18.29 -13.01 8.67
C GLY A 176 16.80 -12.94 9.02
N ASP A 177 16.29 -11.81 9.53
CA ASP A 177 14.91 -11.67 10.00
C ASP A 177 13.95 -11.38 8.85
N LYS A 178 13.07 -12.35 8.53
CA LYS A 178 12.08 -12.27 7.44
C LYS A 178 10.69 -11.85 7.89
N ARG A 179 10.43 -11.67 9.19
CA ARG A 179 9.08 -11.45 9.72
C ARG A 179 8.39 -10.22 9.12
N LEU A 180 9.15 -9.16 8.86
CA LEU A 180 8.60 -7.93 8.25
C LEU A 180 8.23 -8.15 6.77
N ILE A 181 9.04 -8.92 6.03
CA ILE A 181 8.77 -9.28 4.63
C ILE A 181 7.48 -10.11 4.55
N GLU A 182 7.37 -11.14 5.41
CA GLU A 182 6.19 -11.99 5.50
C GLU A 182 4.93 -11.19 5.83
N ALA A 183 5.02 -10.25 6.78
CA ALA A 183 3.90 -9.38 7.13
C ALA A 183 3.46 -8.48 5.98
N LEU A 184 4.40 -7.89 5.23
CA LEU A 184 4.10 -7.03 4.08
C LEU A 184 3.49 -7.80 2.90
N LEU A 185 3.97 -9.02 2.64
CA LEU A 185 3.43 -9.92 1.62
C LEU A 185 2.05 -10.48 1.99
N ALA A 186 1.78 -10.69 3.27
CA ALA A 186 0.49 -11.16 3.76
C ALA A 186 -0.64 -10.11 3.65
N ARG A 187 -0.32 -8.83 3.45
CA ARG A 187 -1.33 -7.76 3.33
C ARG A 187 -2.26 -8.00 2.14
N GLN A 188 -3.57 -7.88 2.40
CA GLN A 188 -4.62 -7.99 1.39
C GLN A 188 -5.46 -6.71 1.30
N PRO A 189 -6.00 -6.38 0.12
CA PRO A 189 -5.72 -7.04 -1.17
C PRO A 189 -4.29 -6.76 -1.64
N ALA A 190 -3.71 -7.66 -2.43
CA ALA A 190 -2.38 -7.47 -2.99
C ALA A 190 -2.27 -6.17 -3.81
N ARG A 191 -1.12 -5.50 -3.69
CA ARG A 191 -0.83 -4.19 -4.32
C ARG A 191 0.45 -4.25 -5.13
N ILE A 192 0.62 -3.29 -6.06
CA ILE A 192 1.82 -3.24 -6.91
C ILE A 192 3.10 -3.03 -6.10
N GLU A 193 3.03 -2.34 -4.97
CA GLU A 193 4.22 -2.05 -4.15
C GLU A 193 4.85 -3.32 -3.55
N GLN A 194 4.07 -4.40 -3.39
CA GLN A 194 4.59 -5.71 -2.98
C GLN A 194 5.56 -6.31 -4.01
N ALA A 195 5.59 -5.83 -5.26
CA ALA A 195 6.58 -6.25 -6.25
C ALA A 195 8.03 -5.89 -5.85
N ALA A 196 8.24 -4.96 -4.91
CA ALA A 196 9.57 -4.74 -4.33
C ALA A 196 10.10 -5.97 -3.56
N LEU A 197 9.20 -6.87 -3.12
CA LEU A 197 9.51 -8.09 -2.38
C LEU A 197 9.34 -9.36 -3.23
N PHE A 198 9.26 -9.24 -4.56
CA PHE A 198 8.92 -10.34 -5.47
C PHE A 198 9.85 -11.56 -5.35
N PHE A 199 11.14 -11.34 -5.11
CA PHE A 199 12.10 -12.43 -4.93
C PHE A 199 11.86 -13.25 -3.67
N GLU A 200 11.28 -12.64 -2.64
CA GLU A 200 10.99 -13.30 -1.36
C GLU A 200 9.57 -13.89 -1.33
N ALA A 201 8.75 -13.56 -2.32
CA ALA A 201 7.39 -14.05 -2.46
C ALA A 201 7.36 -15.50 -2.99
N ASP A 202 6.44 -16.30 -2.48
CA ASP A 202 6.13 -17.62 -3.03
C ASP A 202 5.34 -17.52 -4.35
N ALA A 203 5.10 -18.65 -5.02
CA ALA A 203 4.41 -18.67 -6.31
C ALA A 203 2.99 -18.08 -6.27
N ALA A 204 2.23 -18.29 -5.17
CA ALA A 204 0.88 -17.76 -5.03
C ALA A 204 0.92 -16.25 -4.81
N GLN A 205 1.81 -15.76 -3.95
CA GLN A 205 2.06 -14.35 -3.71
C GLN A 205 2.54 -13.64 -4.98
N ARG A 206 3.47 -14.22 -5.75
CA ARG A 206 3.92 -13.71 -7.05
C ARG A 206 2.74 -13.56 -8.02
N ALA A 207 1.85 -14.56 -8.10
CA ALA A 207 0.65 -14.47 -8.92
C ALA A 207 -0.27 -13.32 -8.49
N HIS A 208 -0.47 -13.12 -7.19
CA HIS A 208 -1.25 -11.99 -6.67
C HIS A 208 -0.62 -10.62 -6.97
N ILE A 209 0.71 -10.51 -6.87
CA ILE A 209 1.47 -9.29 -7.24
C ILE A 209 1.29 -8.98 -8.73
N VAL A 210 1.45 -9.98 -9.60
CA VAL A 210 1.26 -9.82 -11.04
C VAL A 210 -0.17 -9.39 -11.36
N ALA A 211 -1.18 -10.01 -10.73
CA ALA A 211 -2.57 -9.60 -10.88
C ALA A 211 -2.82 -8.17 -10.38
N ALA A 212 -2.15 -7.75 -9.29
CA ALA A 212 -2.22 -6.37 -8.80
C ALA A 212 -1.63 -5.36 -9.81
N ALA A 213 -0.50 -5.71 -10.44
CA ALA A 213 0.10 -4.89 -11.50
C ALA A 213 -0.84 -4.73 -12.70
N GLN A 214 -1.46 -5.83 -13.13
CA GLN A 214 -2.44 -5.80 -14.22
C GLN A 214 -3.65 -4.93 -13.88
N ARG A 215 -4.19 -5.02 -12.65
CA ARG A 215 -5.27 -4.14 -12.18
C ARG A 215 -4.86 -2.67 -12.17
N ALA A 216 -3.63 -2.36 -11.75
CA ALA A 216 -3.14 -0.99 -11.65
C ALA A 216 -3.07 -0.25 -12.99
N ILE A 217 -2.93 -0.98 -14.11
CA ILE A 217 -2.88 -0.40 -15.45
C ILE A 217 -4.25 -0.25 -16.12
N LEU A 218 -5.32 -0.88 -15.58
CA LEU A 218 -6.65 -0.81 -16.18
C LEU A 218 -7.16 0.64 -16.23
N GLY A 219 -7.68 1.04 -17.38
CA GLY A 219 -8.20 2.40 -17.61
C GLY A 219 -7.12 3.50 -17.69
N ARG A 220 -5.84 3.16 -17.56
CA ARG A 220 -4.73 4.12 -17.66
C ARG A 220 -4.01 3.99 -19.00
N ARG A 221 -3.69 5.12 -19.64
CA ARG A 221 -2.78 5.15 -20.80
C ARG A 221 -1.35 5.15 -20.30
N TYR A 222 -0.72 3.98 -20.30
CA TYR A 222 0.73 3.90 -20.12
C TYR A 222 1.42 4.11 -21.46
N PRO A 223 2.53 4.86 -21.51
CA PRO A 223 3.30 4.98 -22.73
C PRO A 223 3.72 3.59 -23.20
N ALA A 224 3.44 3.31 -24.47
CA ALA A 224 3.73 2.05 -25.13
C ALA A 224 5.23 1.81 -25.36
N ALA A 225 6.11 2.64 -24.78
CA ALA A 225 7.52 2.68 -25.11
C ALA A 225 8.22 1.41 -24.58
N LEU A 226 8.15 0.36 -25.38
CA LEU A 226 9.27 -0.54 -25.58
C LEU A 226 10.46 0.30 -26.01
N SER A 227 11.66 -0.04 -25.53
CA SER A 227 12.88 0.53 -26.10
C SER A 227 12.83 0.35 -27.62
N PRO A 228 13.16 1.36 -28.45
CA PRO A 228 13.24 1.18 -29.89
C PRO A 228 14.20 0.04 -30.29
N ASP A 229 15.08 -0.36 -29.36
CA ASP A 229 16.04 -1.44 -29.51
C ASP A 229 15.58 -2.79 -28.91
N ALA A 230 14.35 -2.90 -28.42
CA ALA A 230 13.88 -4.09 -27.67
C ALA A 230 14.04 -5.41 -28.45
N ALA A 231 13.87 -5.39 -29.78
CA ALA A 231 14.08 -6.55 -30.63
C ALA A 231 15.55 -7.00 -30.66
N ASN A 232 16.49 -6.06 -30.78
CA ASN A 232 17.93 -6.34 -30.76
C ASN A 232 18.39 -6.80 -29.38
N VAL A 233 17.86 -6.20 -28.31
CA VAL A 233 18.13 -6.63 -26.94
C VAL A 233 17.65 -8.05 -26.72
N THR A 234 16.44 -8.39 -27.16
CA THR A 234 15.91 -9.76 -27.06
C THR A 234 16.77 -10.75 -27.86
N ALA A 235 17.19 -10.40 -29.07
CA ALA A 235 18.08 -11.25 -29.88
C ALA A 235 19.46 -11.45 -29.23
N ARG A 236 19.99 -10.43 -28.54
CA ARG A 236 21.24 -10.52 -27.78
C ARG A 236 21.09 -11.43 -26.56
N LEU A 237 20.02 -11.27 -25.78
CA LEU A 237 19.70 -12.13 -24.64
C LEU A 237 19.53 -13.59 -25.08
N GLU A 238 18.82 -13.82 -26.17
CA GLU A 238 18.65 -15.15 -26.77
C GLU A 238 19.99 -15.79 -27.13
N ARG A 239 20.87 -15.06 -27.82
CA ARG A 239 22.20 -15.57 -28.18
C ARG A 239 22.99 -15.97 -26.94
N CYS A 240 23.06 -15.09 -25.94
CA CYS A 240 23.78 -15.38 -24.69
C CYS A 240 23.20 -16.61 -23.98
N ALA A 241 21.88 -16.76 -23.94
CA ALA A 241 21.23 -17.92 -23.32
C ALA A 241 21.57 -19.23 -24.06
N LEU A 242 21.51 -19.24 -25.39
CA LEU A 242 21.84 -20.42 -26.21
C LEU A 242 23.32 -20.80 -26.16
N GLU A 243 24.21 -19.82 -26.00
CA GLU A 243 25.65 -20.03 -25.79
C GLU A 243 26.00 -20.46 -24.35
N GLY A 244 25.04 -20.36 -23.41
CA GLY A 244 25.26 -20.58 -21.98
C GLY A 244 26.07 -19.49 -21.28
N ASP A 245 26.27 -18.33 -21.92
CA ASP A 245 27.00 -17.19 -21.35
C ASP A 245 26.07 -16.32 -20.51
N TRP A 246 25.70 -16.84 -19.33
CA TRP A 246 24.80 -16.15 -18.39
C TRP A 246 25.38 -14.85 -17.85
N ARG A 247 26.71 -14.71 -17.78
CA ARG A 247 27.32 -13.44 -17.37
C ARG A 247 27.05 -12.33 -18.38
N ARG A 248 27.21 -12.61 -19.68
CA ARG A 248 26.84 -11.64 -20.73
C ARG A 248 25.33 -11.42 -20.80
N PHE A 249 24.55 -12.46 -20.52
CA PHE A 249 23.09 -12.34 -20.40
C PHE A 249 22.71 -11.32 -19.31
N ASP A 250 23.27 -11.46 -18.11
CA ASP A 250 22.99 -10.57 -16.97
C ASP A 250 23.40 -9.14 -17.26
N LEU A 251 24.58 -8.91 -17.86
CA LEU A 251 25.04 -7.59 -18.27
C LEU A 251 24.10 -6.94 -19.31
N ALA A 252 23.63 -7.72 -20.29
CA ALA A 252 22.69 -7.24 -21.29
C ALA A 252 21.32 -6.90 -20.68
N LEU A 253 20.88 -7.66 -19.68
CA LEU A 253 19.64 -7.44 -18.93
C LEU A 253 19.74 -6.20 -18.03
N ALA A 254 20.85 -6.06 -17.30
CA ALA A 254 21.15 -4.93 -16.43
C ALA A 254 21.17 -3.61 -17.22
N ALA A 255 21.84 -3.60 -18.38
CA ALA A 255 21.92 -2.44 -19.25
C ALA A 255 20.54 -1.99 -19.78
N GLU A 256 19.64 -2.93 -20.09
CA GLU A 256 18.31 -2.61 -20.61
C GLU A 256 17.38 -2.06 -19.53
N PHE A 257 17.37 -2.68 -18.35
CA PHE A 257 16.51 -2.24 -17.24
C PHE A 257 17.12 -1.11 -16.40
N GLY A 258 18.40 -0.78 -16.63
CA GLY A 258 19.12 0.23 -15.86
C GLY A 258 19.27 -0.15 -14.39
N CYS A 259 19.52 -1.43 -14.11
CA CYS A 259 19.75 -1.96 -12.77
C CYS A 259 21.18 -2.43 -12.58
N GLU A 260 21.54 -2.77 -11.33
CA GLU A 260 22.84 -3.36 -11.02
C GLU A 260 22.96 -4.80 -11.53
N ASP A 261 24.18 -5.23 -11.86
CA ASP A 261 24.48 -6.60 -12.30
C ASP A 261 23.97 -7.66 -11.31
N SER A 262 24.03 -7.36 -10.01
CA SER A 262 23.52 -8.23 -8.93
C SER A 262 22.01 -8.45 -9.04
N ALA A 263 21.24 -7.42 -9.39
CA ALA A 263 19.80 -7.51 -9.58
C ALA A 263 19.45 -8.30 -10.85
N ALA A 264 20.19 -8.08 -11.95
CA ALA A 264 20.01 -8.86 -13.18
C ALA A 264 20.32 -10.35 -12.98
N ALA A 265 21.41 -10.66 -12.27
CA ALA A 265 21.76 -12.03 -11.90
C ALA A 265 20.68 -12.68 -11.01
N ARG A 266 20.08 -11.93 -10.06
CA ARG A 266 18.94 -12.42 -9.27
C ARG A 266 17.73 -12.75 -10.15
N ILE A 267 17.46 -11.96 -11.19
CA ILE A 267 16.36 -12.21 -12.13
C ILE A 267 16.60 -13.49 -12.93
N SER A 268 17.78 -13.64 -13.51
CA SER A 268 18.11 -14.77 -14.39
C SER A 268 18.31 -16.09 -13.63
N ALA A 269 18.77 -16.02 -12.38
CA ALA A 269 19.04 -17.18 -11.54
C ALA A 269 17.89 -17.56 -10.58
N ASP A 270 16.74 -16.87 -10.63
CA ASP A 270 15.62 -17.19 -9.75
C ASP A 270 15.13 -18.64 -9.99
N PRO A 271 15.04 -19.47 -8.94
CA PRO A 271 14.69 -20.87 -9.09
C PRO A 271 13.29 -21.11 -9.66
N GLY A 272 12.34 -20.19 -9.54
CA GLY A 272 11.01 -20.32 -10.12
C GLY A 272 10.92 -19.83 -11.56
N GLY A 273 11.81 -18.93 -11.96
CA GLY A 273 11.90 -18.39 -13.32
C GLY A 273 10.83 -17.35 -13.65
N GLU A 274 9.89 -17.08 -12.75
CA GLU A 274 8.87 -16.05 -12.94
C GLU A 274 9.48 -14.64 -13.10
N PRO A 275 10.53 -14.23 -12.37
CA PRO A 275 11.18 -12.92 -12.59
C PRO A 275 11.68 -12.76 -14.03
N LEU A 276 12.28 -13.81 -14.60
CA LEU A 276 12.76 -13.80 -15.98
C LEU A 276 11.58 -13.74 -16.97
N ALA A 277 10.51 -14.49 -16.73
CA ALA A 277 9.29 -14.39 -17.55
C ALA A 277 8.68 -12.98 -17.52
N VAL A 278 8.66 -12.33 -16.35
CA VAL A 278 8.22 -10.93 -16.19
C VAL A 278 9.15 -9.97 -16.94
N ALA A 279 10.47 -10.17 -16.90
CA ALA A 279 11.42 -9.36 -17.67
C ALA A 279 11.19 -9.48 -19.18
N LEU A 280 10.98 -10.70 -19.69
CA LEU A 280 10.68 -10.94 -21.11
C LEU A 280 9.33 -10.33 -21.52
N ALA A 281 8.32 -10.36 -20.65
CA ALA A 281 7.06 -9.67 -20.86
C ALA A 281 7.24 -8.14 -20.93
N ALA A 282 8.07 -7.57 -20.03
CA ALA A 282 8.35 -6.14 -19.99
C ALA A 282 9.06 -5.64 -21.27
N LEU A 283 9.91 -6.49 -21.85
CA LEU A 283 10.61 -6.29 -23.13
C LEU A 283 9.72 -6.48 -24.36
N GLY A 284 8.52 -7.06 -24.20
CA GLY A 284 7.69 -7.46 -25.33
C GLY A 284 8.38 -8.52 -26.20
N ALA A 285 9.19 -9.39 -25.59
CA ALA A 285 9.95 -10.41 -26.30
C ALA A 285 9.02 -11.33 -27.13
N PRO A 286 9.37 -11.68 -28.38
CA PRO A 286 8.62 -12.64 -29.17
C PRO A 286 8.49 -13.99 -28.44
N ALA A 287 7.38 -14.70 -28.67
CA ALA A 287 7.09 -15.97 -28.00
C ALA A 287 8.21 -17.00 -28.22
N ASP A 288 8.65 -17.20 -29.47
CA ASP A 288 9.70 -18.16 -29.81
C ASP A 288 11.04 -17.86 -29.14
N ALA A 289 11.40 -16.57 -29.06
CA ALA A 289 12.62 -16.15 -28.36
C ALA A 289 12.50 -16.37 -26.85
N SER A 290 11.31 -16.10 -26.29
CA SER A 290 11.06 -16.30 -24.86
C SER A 290 11.16 -17.78 -24.49
N VAL A 291 10.58 -18.69 -25.29
CA VAL A 291 10.68 -20.15 -25.07
C VAL A 291 12.13 -20.61 -25.17
N ARG A 292 12.90 -20.15 -26.16
CA ARG A 292 14.31 -20.52 -26.29
C ARG A 292 15.16 -20.04 -25.12
N ILE A 293 14.96 -18.81 -24.66
CA ILE A 293 15.66 -18.26 -23.48
C ILE A 293 15.30 -19.05 -22.21
N LEU A 294 14.01 -19.27 -21.96
CA LEU A 294 13.54 -20.00 -20.77
C LEU A 294 14.00 -21.47 -20.79
N ALA A 295 13.94 -22.12 -21.95
CA ALA A 295 14.40 -23.50 -22.12
C ALA A 295 15.91 -23.62 -21.95
N ALA A 296 16.70 -22.69 -22.49
CA ALA A 296 18.16 -22.70 -22.31
C ALA A 296 18.55 -22.67 -20.83
N ARG A 297 17.78 -21.96 -19.99
CA ARG A 297 17.98 -21.97 -18.53
C ARG A 297 17.55 -23.30 -17.89
N ASP A 298 16.30 -23.69 -18.10
CA ASP A 298 15.70 -24.82 -17.40
C ASP A 298 16.26 -26.18 -17.85
N LEU A 299 16.68 -26.32 -19.11
CA LEU A 299 17.31 -27.54 -19.62
C LEU A 299 18.74 -27.72 -19.09
N GLN A 300 19.49 -26.63 -18.90
CA GLN A 300 20.79 -26.69 -18.21
C GLN A 300 20.65 -27.14 -16.76
N GLU A 301 19.52 -26.86 -16.13
CA GLU A 301 19.20 -27.25 -14.75
C GLU A 301 18.39 -28.56 -14.64
N GLY A 302 18.14 -29.25 -15.77
CA GLY A 302 17.45 -30.55 -15.80
C GLY A 302 15.96 -30.53 -15.46
N ARG A 303 15.26 -29.41 -15.68
CA ARG A 303 13.86 -29.21 -15.26
C ARG A 303 12.82 -29.63 -16.32
N ASP A 304 11.59 -29.88 -15.85
CA ASP A 304 10.46 -30.38 -16.65
C ASP A 304 9.95 -29.35 -17.69
N TYR A 305 9.71 -29.80 -18.92
CA TYR A 305 9.06 -29.06 -20.00
C TYR A 305 7.73 -28.39 -19.61
N ARG A 306 6.97 -29.01 -18.70
CA ARG A 306 5.71 -28.43 -18.19
C ARG A 306 5.90 -27.05 -17.55
N ARG A 307 7.04 -26.84 -16.90
CA ARG A 307 7.39 -25.57 -16.28
C ARG A 307 7.68 -24.49 -17.33
N ILE A 308 8.48 -24.81 -18.36
CA ILE A 308 8.75 -23.89 -19.47
C ILE A 308 7.45 -23.43 -20.11
N ALA A 309 6.51 -24.35 -20.33
CA ALA A 309 5.18 -24.04 -20.85
C ALA A 309 4.37 -23.13 -19.90
N ALA A 310 4.46 -23.32 -18.58
CA ALA A 310 3.81 -22.45 -17.60
C ALA A 310 4.40 -21.03 -17.59
N LEU A 311 5.74 -20.90 -17.66
CA LEU A 311 6.43 -19.60 -17.72
C LEU A 311 6.14 -18.84 -19.01
N ALA A 312 6.10 -19.53 -20.16
CA ALA A 312 5.69 -18.94 -21.43
C ALA A 312 4.25 -18.39 -21.37
N ARG A 313 3.31 -19.18 -20.80
CA ARG A 313 1.92 -18.74 -20.60
C ARG A 313 1.82 -17.54 -19.66
N LEU A 314 2.60 -17.52 -18.57
CA LEU A 314 2.65 -16.38 -17.66
C LEU A 314 3.10 -15.11 -18.40
N LYS A 315 4.19 -15.20 -19.18
CA LYS A 315 4.71 -14.09 -19.98
C LYS A 315 3.69 -13.59 -21.00
N ASP A 316 3.01 -14.49 -21.71
CA ASP A 316 2.04 -14.12 -22.74
C ASP A 316 0.73 -13.57 -22.17
N ALA A 317 0.33 -14.02 -20.97
CA ALA A 317 -0.83 -13.47 -20.25
C ALA A 317 -0.56 -12.08 -19.66
N LEU A 318 0.71 -11.67 -19.56
CA LEU A 318 1.10 -10.43 -18.89
C LEU A 318 1.14 -9.24 -19.86
N ASN A 319 0.39 -8.19 -19.53
CA ASN A 319 0.50 -6.93 -20.24
C ASN A 319 1.92 -6.34 -20.07
N PRO A 320 2.62 -5.94 -21.15
CA PRO A 320 3.98 -5.41 -21.07
C PRO A 320 4.13 -4.18 -20.15
N ALA A 321 3.11 -3.33 -20.05
CA ALA A 321 3.14 -2.18 -19.15
C ALA A 321 3.05 -2.61 -17.67
N ALA A 322 2.22 -3.61 -17.36
CA ALA A 322 2.15 -4.18 -16.01
C ALA A 322 3.47 -4.88 -15.65
N ALA A 323 4.06 -5.64 -16.59
CA ALA A 323 5.37 -6.25 -16.41
C ALA A 323 6.45 -5.21 -16.09
N ARG A 324 6.46 -4.07 -16.79
CA ARG A 324 7.39 -2.96 -16.50
C ARG A 324 7.20 -2.38 -15.10
N LEU A 325 5.98 -2.29 -14.58
CA LEU A 325 5.75 -1.85 -13.20
C LEU A 325 6.33 -2.84 -12.19
N VAL A 326 6.13 -4.15 -12.41
CA VAL A 326 6.71 -5.19 -11.56
C VAL A 326 8.23 -5.15 -11.62
N MET A 327 8.81 -5.06 -12.82
CA MET A 327 10.26 -4.93 -13.02
C MET A 327 10.84 -3.71 -12.32
N ALA A 328 10.20 -2.54 -12.49
CA ALA A 328 10.66 -1.30 -11.86
C ALA A 328 10.67 -1.41 -10.33
N ALA A 329 9.62 -1.99 -9.75
CA ALA A 329 9.56 -2.24 -8.31
C ALA A 329 10.62 -3.25 -7.83
N MET A 330 10.79 -4.37 -8.57
CA MET A 330 11.78 -5.41 -8.25
C MET A 330 13.23 -4.89 -8.22
N ILE A 331 13.58 -4.00 -9.14
CA ILE A 331 14.94 -3.45 -9.24
C ILE A 331 15.14 -2.17 -8.41
N GLY A 332 14.13 -1.76 -7.63
CA GLY A 332 14.17 -0.52 -6.84
C GLY A 332 14.18 0.77 -7.68
N ALA A 333 13.81 0.71 -8.95
CA ALA A 333 13.74 1.87 -9.81
C ALA A 333 12.37 2.56 -9.69
N SER A 334 12.35 3.81 -9.23
CA SER A 334 11.16 4.64 -9.41
C SER A 334 10.99 4.93 -10.91
N MET A 335 9.85 4.54 -11.49
CA MET A 335 9.52 4.87 -12.89
C MET A 335 9.59 6.38 -13.15
N GLU A 336 9.30 7.23 -12.15
CA GLU A 336 9.43 8.68 -12.27
C GLU A 336 10.88 9.13 -12.43
N LYS A 337 11.83 8.46 -11.74
CA LYS A 337 13.27 8.73 -11.88
C LYS A 337 13.75 8.29 -13.26
N GLN A 338 13.34 7.11 -13.74
CA GLN A 338 13.70 6.64 -15.08
C GLN A 338 13.11 7.48 -16.21
N VAL A 339 11.85 7.93 -16.09
CA VAL A 339 11.21 8.83 -17.06
C VAL A 339 11.87 10.21 -17.02
N ARG A 340 12.17 10.76 -15.84
CA ARG A 340 12.90 12.05 -15.71
C ARG A 340 14.32 11.98 -16.26
N GLU A 341 15.05 10.90 -16.01
CA GLU A 341 16.40 10.70 -16.53
C GLU A 341 16.41 10.51 -18.05
N LYS A 342 15.47 9.73 -18.61
CA LYS A 342 15.31 9.61 -20.06
C LYS A 342 14.85 10.93 -20.70
N GLN A 343 13.94 11.67 -20.07
CA GLN A 343 13.52 13.01 -20.56
C GLN A 343 14.64 14.06 -20.45
N ALA A 344 15.49 13.98 -19.42
CA ALA A 344 16.66 14.84 -19.29
C ALA A 344 17.72 14.55 -20.37
N ARG A 345 17.87 13.28 -20.78
CA ARG A 345 18.74 12.85 -21.90
C ARG A 345 18.20 13.23 -23.28
N HIS A 346 16.88 13.46 -23.40
CA HIS A 346 16.21 13.90 -24.64
C HIS A 346 15.77 15.38 -24.60
N ARG A 347 16.42 16.23 -23.81
CA ARG A 347 16.33 17.67 -24.05
C ARG A 347 17.26 18.02 -25.21
N PRO A 348 16.76 18.52 -26.36
CA PRO A 348 17.64 19.17 -27.32
C PRO A 348 18.33 20.31 -26.57
N GLN A 349 19.67 20.23 -26.45
CA GLN A 349 20.47 21.38 -26.08
C GLN A 349 20.23 22.43 -27.15
N PHE A 350 19.41 23.42 -26.84
CA PHE A 350 19.44 24.67 -27.57
C PHE A 350 20.84 25.23 -27.39
N ASP A 351 21.62 25.14 -28.45
CA ASP A 351 22.90 25.81 -28.58
C ASP A 351 22.67 27.31 -28.37
N GLN A 352 23.10 27.83 -27.22
CA GLN A 352 23.02 29.26 -26.89
C GLN A 352 24.04 30.10 -27.68
N THR A 353 24.89 29.46 -28.50
CA THR A 353 25.82 30.10 -29.43
C THR A 353 25.40 30.01 -30.88
N ALA A 354 24.23 29.43 -31.20
CA ALA A 354 23.66 29.53 -32.54
C ALA A 354 23.27 30.99 -32.80
N GLU A 355 24.12 31.70 -33.55
CA GLU A 355 23.85 33.05 -34.03
C GLU A 355 22.47 33.10 -34.69
N ALA A 356 21.68 34.11 -34.32
CA ALA A 356 20.35 34.34 -34.83
C ALA A 356 20.40 34.46 -36.36
N ALA A 357 19.95 33.41 -37.06
CA ALA A 357 19.75 33.46 -38.49
C ALA A 357 18.78 34.63 -38.80
N PRO A 358 19.12 35.52 -39.75
CA PRO A 358 18.34 36.72 -40.00
C PRO A 358 16.92 36.33 -40.42
N SER A 359 15.95 36.85 -39.67
CA SER A 359 14.53 36.68 -39.93
C SER A 359 14.23 37.15 -41.35
N ARG A 360 13.75 36.23 -42.21
CA ARG A 360 13.22 36.59 -43.52
C ARG A 360 12.08 37.61 -43.34
N PRO A 361 12.10 38.74 -44.05
CA PRO A 361 11.02 39.72 -43.97
C PRO A 361 9.73 39.08 -44.48
N SER A 362 8.70 39.11 -43.64
CA SER A 362 7.34 38.73 -44.00
C SER A 362 6.78 39.75 -44.98
N THR A 363 6.56 39.30 -46.22
CA THR A 363 5.86 40.06 -47.24
C THR A 363 4.42 40.28 -46.79
N SER A 364 4.13 41.51 -46.37
CA SER A 364 2.77 42.00 -46.22
C SER A 364 2.16 42.21 -47.60
N GLY A 365 0.98 41.61 -47.83
CA GLY A 365 0.11 41.96 -48.94
C GLY A 365 -0.42 40.79 -49.76
N ARG A 366 -1.56 40.23 -49.36
CA ARG A 366 -2.74 40.18 -50.25
C ARG A 366 -4.01 39.80 -49.48
N ARG A 367 -4.92 40.77 -49.50
CA ARG A 367 -6.36 40.66 -49.27
C ARG A 367 -6.95 39.66 -50.29
N GLY A 368 -7.65 38.65 -49.81
CA GLY A 368 -8.47 37.71 -50.59
C GLY A 368 -9.28 36.90 -49.59
N GLU A 369 -10.45 37.39 -49.21
CA GLU A 369 -11.75 36.95 -49.71
C GLU A 369 -12.24 35.71 -48.94
N ALA A 370 -13.26 35.94 -48.11
CA ALA A 370 -13.79 34.99 -47.16
C ALA A 370 -14.61 33.90 -47.87
N ASP A 371 -14.20 32.65 -47.70
CA ASP A 371 -14.92 31.47 -48.20
C ASP A 371 -16.29 31.31 -47.48
N PRO A 372 -17.42 31.42 -48.20
CA PRO A 372 -18.77 31.34 -47.62
C PRO A 372 -19.18 29.91 -47.22
N ALA A 373 -18.33 28.89 -47.39
CA ALA A 373 -18.64 27.50 -47.02
C ALA A 373 -18.57 27.23 -45.51
N ILE A 374 -17.81 28.02 -44.74
CA ILE A 374 -17.59 27.78 -43.30
C ILE A 374 -18.74 28.32 -42.44
N GLN A 375 -19.50 29.33 -42.92
CA GLN A 375 -20.64 29.88 -42.18
C GLN A 375 -21.93 29.04 -42.29
N ARG A 376 -22.07 28.16 -43.30
CA ARG A 376 -23.27 27.32 -43.48
C ARG A 376 -23.31 26.10 -42.56
N ARG A 377 -22.16 25.61 -42.06
CA ARG A 377 -22.10 24.46 -41.13
C ARG A 377 -22.43 24.81 -39.68
N ARG A 378 -22.38 26.09 -39.28
CA ARG A 378 -22.70 26.52 -37.90
C ARG A 378 -24.19 26.79 -37.66
N ARG A 379 -25.04 26.83 -38.69
CA ARG A 379 -26.50 27.02 -38.55
C ARG A 379 -27.32 25.72 -38.54
N ALA A 380 -26.72 24.57 -38.81
CA ALA A 380 -27.44 23.29 -38.90
C ALA A 380 -27.53 22.49 -37.57
N PHE A 381 -26.88 22.94 -36.49
CA PHE A 381 -26.87 22.23 -35.19
C PHE A 381 -27.71 22.90 -34.08
N ALA A 382 -28.47 23.96 -34.41
CA ALA A 382 -29.28 24.72 -33.44
C ALA A 382 -30.80 24.54 -33.60
N LEU A 383 -31.26 23.53 -34.37
CA LEU A 383 -32.70 23.31 -34.64
C LEU A 383 -33.24 21.93 -34.22
N THR A 384 -32.49 21.14 -33.44
CA THR A 384 -32.90 19.80 -32.98
C THR A 384 -33.02 19.69 -31.46
N SER A 385 -33.46 20.76 -30.80
CA SER A 385 -33.73 20.76 -29.35
C SER A 385 -35.03 21.49 -29.04
N GLY A 386 -36.16 20.82 -29.31
CA GLY A 386 -37.46 21.35 -28.92
C GLY A 386 -38.64 20.56 -29.44
N ARG A 387 -39.02 19.48 -28.75
CA ARG A 387 -40.44 19.10 -28.65
C ARG A 387 -40.72 18.27 -27.40
N ARG A 388 -41.43 18.93 -26.47
CA ARG A 388 -42.18 18.32 -25.37
C ARG A 388 -43.37 17.58 -25.97
N LEU A 389 -43.62 16.37 -25.49
CA LEU A 389 -44.90 15.66 -25.62
C LEU A 389 -45.48 15.56 -24.22
N GLY A 390 -46.57 16.28 -24.00
CA GLY A 390 -47.47 16.11 -22.87
C GLY A 390 -48.90 16.24 -23.41
N ASP A 391 -49.75 15.33 -22.96
CA ASP A 391 -51.21 15.37 -22.88
C ASP A 391 -52.04 15.80 -24.09
N GLU A 392 -52.90 14.89 -24.57
CA GLU A 392 -54.35 15.12 -24.49
C GLU A 392 -55.16 13.82 -24.59
N ARG A 393 -56.25 13.79 -23.81
CA ARG A 393 -57.22 12.71 -23.64
C ARG A 393 -58.22 12.67 -24.79
N ALA A 394 -58.67 11.47 -25.13
CA ALA A 394 -60.06 11.15 -25.46
C ALA A 394 -60.37 9.75 -24.94
#